data_AF-A0A7S1EE70-F1
#
_entry.id   AF-A0A7S1EE70-F1
#
_cell.length_a   1.000
_cell.length_b   1.000
_cell.length_c   1.000
_cell.angle_alpha   90.00
_cell.angle_beta   90.00
_cell.angle_gamma   90.00
#
_symmetry.space_group_name_H-M   'P 1'
#
loop_
_entity.id
_entity.type
_entity.pdbx_description
1 polymer ?
#
loop_
_entity_poly.entity_id
_entity_poly.type
_entity_poly.pdbx_seq_one_letter_code
_entity_poly.pdbx_strand_id
1 'polypeptide(L)'
;RPLVARVLQRVGSIQHVAAASCVSRLWRDVCASERDSVMTRLVLSKYPDLHDRELNILVAQYGNSVTDIDLAGCKDITDTGLFAVASKCSSRLTALNLRGCKRLSDLSLTMLLSSCTTRLQSLSLSGIPSVCDSVLHGLSVGG
;
A
#
# COMPACT_ATOMS: atom_id res chain seq x y z
N ARG A 1 12.12 4.97 16.88
CA ARG A 1 11.39 6.11 16.25
C ARG A 1 9.87 5.99 16.50
N PRO A 2 9.35 6.26 17.72
CA PRO A 2 7.91 6.07 18.04
C PRO A 2 7.05 7.34 17.88
N LEU A 3 7.69 8.50 17.65
CA LEU A 3 7.01 9.80 17.63
C LEU A 3 6.15 9.99 16.37
N VAL A 4 6.61 9.52 15.21
CA VAL A 4 5.84 9.59 13.96
C VAL A 4 4.53 8.82 14.11
N ALA A 5 4.58 7.58 14.61
CA ALA A 5 3.39 6.78 14.91
C ALA A 5 2.42 7.40 15.94
N ARG A 6 2.92 8.19 16.91
CA ARG A 6 2.08 8.90 17.89
C ARG A 6 1.45 10.17 17.34
N VAL A 7 2.15 10.89 16.47
CA VAL A 7 1.58 12.05 15.74
C VAL A 7 0.53 11.57 14.76
N LEU A 8 0.80 10.46 14.07
CA LEU A 8 -0.12 9.80 13.15
C LEU A 8 -1.47 9.39 13.78
N GLN A 9 -1.49 8.99 15.06
CA GLN A 9 -2.74 8.66 15.77
C GLN A 9 -3.58 9.89 16.16
N ARG A 10 -3.00 11.09 16.17
CA ARG A 10 -3.69 12.33 16.56
C ARG A 10 -4.17 13.17 15.39
N VAL A 11 -3.65 12.94 14.19
CA VAL A 11 -4.09 13.62 12.97
C VAL A 11 -5.20 12.79 12.33
N GLY A 12 -6.36 12.74 13.00
CA GLY A 12 -7.57 12.07 12.50
C GLY A 12 -8.52 12.97 11.72
N SER A 13 -8.14 14.23 11.47
CA SER A 13 -8.99 15.22 10.79
C SER A 13 -8.31 15.78 9.55
N ILE A 14 -9.09 15.78 8.46
CA ILE A 14 -8.73 16.07 7.07
C ILE A 14 -8.14 17.47 6.85
N GLN A 15 -8.24 18.36 7.85
CA GLN A 15 -7.78 19.75 7.78
C GLN A 15 -6.32 19.96 8.22
N HIS A 16 -5.67 18.98 8.84
CA HIS A 16 -4.30 19.13 9.35
C HIS A 16 -3.21 18.43 8.51
N VAL A 17 -3.58 17.87 7.35
CA VAL A 17 -2.67 17.17 6.42
C VAL A 17 -1.53 18.08 5.91
N ALA A 18 -1.79 19.38 5.79
CA ALA A 18 -0.75 20.37 5.49
C ALA A 18 0.33 20.44 6.57
N ALA A 19 -0.03 20.29 7.85
CA ALA A 19 0.93 20.25 8.95
C ALA A 19 1.76 18.96 8.96
N ALA A 20 1.18 17.83 8.50
CA ALA A 20 1.87 16.56 8.38
C ALA A 20 2.99 16.59 7.32
N SER A 21 2.87 17.39 6.26
CA SER A 21 3.91 17.59 5.23
C SER A 21 5.26 18.09 5.78
N CYS A 22 5.23 18.73 6.96
CA CYS A 22 6.42 19.19 7.69
C CYS A 22 7.01 18.12 8.62
N VAL A 23 6.27 17.04 8.91
CA VAL A 23 6.62 16.02 9.92
C VAL A 23 7.50 14.90 9.34
N SER A 24 7.38 14.60 8.04
CA SER A 24 8.20 13.59 7.37
C SER A 24 8.23 13.82 5.86
N ARG A 25 9.34 13.42 5.20
CA ARG A 25 9.43 13.38 3.73
C ARG A 25 8.28 12.58 3.11
N LEU A 26 7.84 11.52 3.79
CA LEU A 26 6.70 10.69 3.39
C LEU A 26 5.42 11.52 3.23
N TRP A 27 5.08 12.32 4.23
CA TRP A 27 3.90 13.17 4.19
C TRP A 27 4.04 14.31 3.21
N ARG A 28 5.24 14.85 3.01
CA ARG A 28 5.47 15.85 1.97
C ARG A 28 5.15 15.30 0.59
N ASP A 29 5.64 14.11 0.27
CA ASP A 29 5.40 13.45 -1.00
C ASP A 29 3.91 13.15 -1.18
N VAL A 30 3.25 12.64 -0.13
CA VAL A 30 1.81 12.33 -0.11
C VAL A 30 0.91 13.57 -0.19
N CYS A 31 1.32 14.72 0.35
CA CYS A 31 0.59 15.98 0.20
C CYS A 31 0.84 16.65 -1.16
N ALA A 32 2.04 16.47 -1.74
CA ALA A 32 2.38 17.01 -3.07
C ALA A 32 1.58 16.32 -4.18
N SER A 33 1.58 14.99 -4.18
CA SER A 33 0.36 14.28 -3.81
C SER A 33 -0.98 14.81 -4.34
N GLU A 34 -1.79 15.29 -3.40
CA GLU A 34 -3.18 15.70 -3.59
C GLU A 34 -3.43 16.92 -4.49
N ARG A 35 -2.39 17.64 -4.95
CA ARG A 35 -2.58 18.83 -5.80
C ARG A 35 -2.88 18.51 -7.26
N ASP A 36 -2.61 17.29 -7.71
CA ASP A 36 -3.13 16.80 -8.98
C ASP A 36 -4.55 16.28 -8.76
N SER A 37 -5.54 16.82 -9.46
CA SER A 37 -6.95 16.36 -9.42
C SER A 37 -7.15 14.91 -9.88
N VAL A 38 -6.05 14.20 -10.18
CA VAL A 38 -5.98 12.79 -10.59
C VAL A 38 -4.85 12.09 -9.81
N MET A 39 -4.63 12.40 -8.53
CA MET A 39 -3.52 11.78 -7.81
C MET A 39 -3.81 10.32 -7.50
N THR A 40 -3.12 9.48 -8.27
CA THR A 40 -3.43 8.08 -8.54
C THR A 40 -2.36 7.16 -7.96
N ARG A 41 -1.15 7.66 -7.64
CA ARG A 41 0.01 6.81 -7.27
C ARG A 41 0.69 7.16 -5.94
N LEU A 42 0.72 6.18 -5.02
CA LEU A 42 1.53 6.20 -3.79
C LEU A 42 2.87 5.50 -4.00
N VAL A 43 3.97 6.26 -3.98
CA VAL A 43 5.33 5.71 -4.08
C VAL A 43 5.96 5.61 -2.69
N LEU A 44 5.98 4.40 -2.15
CA LEU A 44 6.47 4.09 -0.80
C LEU A 44 7.80 3.32 -0.80
N SER A 45 8.26 2.89 -1.97
CA SER A 45 9.54 2.17 -2.18
C SER A 45 10.79 2.92 -1.69
N LYS A 46 10.69 4.23 -1.50
CA LYS A 46 11.75 5.08 -0.91
C LYS A 46 11.90 4.90 0.60
N TYR A 47 10.97 4.19 1.25
CA TYR A 47 10.89 4.04 2.70
C TYR A 47 11.00 2.55 3.08
N PRO A 48 12.20 1.94 3.02
CA PRO A 48 12.37 0.49 3.22
C PRO A 48 12.04 0.03 4.65
N ASP A 49 12.05 0.95 5.62
CA ASP A 49 11.67 0.70 7.02
C ASP A 49 10.18 1.06 7.29
N LEU A 50 9.35 1.13 6.26
CA LEU A 50 7.90 1.33 6.40
C LEU A 50 7.27 0.05 6.98
N HIS A 51 6.45 0.20 8.02
CA HIS A 51 5.75 -0.91 8.65
C HIS A 51 4.23 -0.83 8.38
N ASP A 52 3.53 -1.92 8.68
CA ASP A 52 2.08 -2.05 8.47
C ASP A 52 1.28 -0.92 9.10
N ARG A 53 1.74 -0.37 10.24
CA ARG A 53 1.04 0.72 10.93
C ARG A 53 0.98 1.97 10.05
N GLU A 54 2.13 2.42 9.54
CA GLU A 54 2.19 3.60 8.67
C GLU A 54 1.40 3.35 7.37
N LEU A 55 1.53 2.16 6.78
CA LEU A 55 0.78 1.79 5.58
C LEU A 55 -0.74 1.84 5.81
N ASN A 56 -1.22 1.25 6.92
CA ASN A 56 -2.64 1.20 7.26
C ASN A 56 -3.24 2.61 7.39
N ILE A 57 -2.51 3.55 8.00
CA ILE A 57 -2.96 4.93 8.11
C ILE A 57 -3.09 5.58 6.74
N LEU A 58 -2.12 5.38 5.85
CA LEU A 58 -2.15 5.91 4.49
C LEU A 58 -3.32 5.34 3.69
N VAL A 59 -3.51 4.02 3.68
CA VAL A 59 -4.62 3.40 2.92
C VAL A 59 -5.98 3.66 3.56
N ALA A 60 -6.08 3.88 4.87
CA ALA A 60 -7.32 4.30 5.51
C ALA A 60 -7.73 5.71 5.07
N GLN A 61 -6.76 6.58 4.80
CA GLN A 61 -7.00 7.95 4.38
C GLN A 61 -7.22 8.08 2.86
N TYR A 62 -6.42 7.37 2.07
CA TYR A 62 -6.35 7.52 0.61
C TYR A 62 -6.89 6.31 -0.17
N GLY A 63 -7.37 5.26 0.52
CA GLY A 63 -7.77 4.02 -0.15
C GLY A 63 -8.87 4.19 -1.20
N ASN A 64 -9.72 5.21 -1.06
CA ASN A 64 -10.79 5.52 -2.00
C ASN A 64 -10.37 6.39 -3.19
N SER A 65 -9.12 6.84 -3.27
CA SER A 65 -8.58 7.64 -4.39
C SER A 65 -7.39 6.97 -5.07
N VAL A 66 -6.61 6.16 -4.35
CA VAL A 66 -5.39 5.55 -4.84
C VAL A 66 -5.68 4.41 -5.82
N THR A 67 -4.96 4.42 -6.93
CA THR A 67 -5.01 3.37 -7.96
C THR A 67 -3.70 2.62 -8.08
N ASP A 68 -2.57 3.26 -7.80
CA ASP A 68 -1.24 2.70 -7.92
C ASP A 68 -0.52 2.76 -6.57
N ILE A 69 0.00 1.62 -6.09
CA ILE A 69 0.78 1.56 -4.85
C ILE A 69 2.11 0.88 -5.15
N ASP A 70 3.22 1.57 -4.85
CA ASP A 70 4.56 1.03 -4.96
C ASP A 70 5.19 0.82 -3.58
N LEU A 71 5.24 -0.44 -3.15
CA LEU A 71 5.83 -0.92 -1.89
C LEU A 71 7.17 -1.64 -2.13
N ALA A 72 7.79 -1.50 -3.31
CA ALA A 72 9.02 -2.23 -3.60
C ALA A 72 10.12 -1.96 -2.56
N GLY A 73 10.71 -3.03 -2.02
CA GLY A 73 11.77 -2.95 -1.02
C GLY A 73 11.29 -2.66 0.42
N CYS A 74 9.98 -2.51 0.65
CA CYS A 74 9.40 -2.38 1.98
C CYS A 74 9.37 -3.75 2.70
N LYS A 75 10.54 -4.18 3.17
CA LYS A 75 10.80 -5.49 3.79
C LYS A 75 10.01 -5.76 5.08
N ASP A 76 9.56 -4.71 5.76
CA ASP A 76 8.86 -4.79 7.04
C ASP A 76 7.33 -4.81 6.91
N ILE A 77 6.81 -4.76 5.68
CA ILE A 77 5.39 -4.96 5.39
C ILE A 77 5.06 -6.45 5.44
N THR A 78 4.02 -6.79 6.20
CA THR A 78 3.52 -8.16 6.36
C THR A 78 2.16 -8.35 5.73
N ASP A 79 1.64 -9.57 5.80
CA ASP A 79 0.29 -9.93 5.38
C ASP A 79 -0.78 -8.99 5.96
N THR A 80 -0.57 -8.48 7.18
CA THR A 80 -1.49 -7.54 7.84
C THR A 80 -1.55 -6.20 7.09
N GLY A 81 -0.40 -5.67 6.67
CA GLY A 81 -0.34 -4.45 5.87
C GLY A 81 -1.01 -4.64 4.51
N LEU A 82 -0.78 -5.79 3.87
CA LEU A 82 -1.40 -6.09 2.58
C LEU A 82 -2.92 -6.28 2.67
N PHE A 83 -3.41 -6.87 3.77
CA PHE A 83 -4.84 -6.95 4.05
C PHE A 83 -5.49 -5.56 4.19
N ALA A 84 -4.79 -4.61 4.81
CA ALA A 84 -5.27 -3.22 4.88
C ALA A 84 -5.38 -2.61 3.48
N VAL A 85 -4.38 -2.83 2.61
CA VAL A 85 -4.43 -2.39 1.20
C VAL A 85 -5.61 -3.04 0.48
N ALA A 86 -5.75 -4.36 0.57
CA ALA A 86 -6.82 -5.11 -0.08
C ALA A 86 -8.22 -4.63 0.35
N SER A 87 -8.42 -4.38 1.64
CA SER A 87 -9.71 -3.97 2.19
C SER A 87 -10.05 -2.49 1.95
N LYS A 88 -9.06 -1.60 1.92
CA LYS A 88 -9.27 -0.15 1.80
C LYS A 88 -9.15 0.38 0.37
N CYS A 89 -8.39 -0.29 -0.49
CA CYS A 89 -8.11 0.14 -1.87
C CYS A 89 -8.85 -0.69 -2.94
N SER A 90 -9.66 -1.68 -2.55
CA SER A 90 -10.34 -2.62 -3.46
C SER A 90 -11.12 -1.97 -4.61
N SER A 91 -11.70 -0.79 -4.39
CA SER A 91 -12.59 -0.13 -5.36
C SER A 91 -11.86 0.58 -6.50
N ARG A 92 -10.56 0.86 -6.37
CA ARG A 92 -9.80 1.69 -7.31
C ARG A 92 -8.41 1.19 -7.64
N LEU A 93 -7.83 0.28 -6.87
CA LEU A 93 -6.48 -0.22 -7.10
C LEU A 93 -6.36 -0.90 -8.47
N THR A 94 -5.49 -0.35 -9.31
CA THR A 94 -5.15 -0.85 -10.66
C THR A 94 -3.73 -1.38 -10.73
N ALA A 95 -2.80 -0.85 -9.93
CA ALA A 95 -1.41 -1.28 -9.94
C ALA A 95 -0.86 -1.45 -8.52
N LEU A 96 -0.17 -2.56 -8.27
CA LEU A 96 0.50 -2.82 -7.01
C LEU A 96 1.87 -3.43 -7.23
N ASN A 97 2.89 -2.81 -6.65
CA ASN A 97 4.26 -3.32 -6.69
C ASN A 97 4.71 -3.77 -5.30
N LEU A 98 4.96 -5.07 -5.14
CA LEU A 98 5.40 -5.72 -3.91
C LEU A 98 6.82 -6.31 -4.04
N ARG A 99 7.60 -5.84 -5.03
CA ARG A 99 8.93 -6.39 -5.31
C ARG A 99 9.82 -6.35 -4.07
N GLY A 100 10.39 -7.49 -3.71
CA GLY A 100 11.30 -7.60 -2.55
C GLY A 100 10.63 -7.45 -1.18
N CYS A 101 9.29 -7.48 -1.10
CA CYS A 101 8.55 -7.58 0.16
C CYS A 101 8.64 -9.02 0.71
N LYS A 102 9.72 -9.32 1.43
CA LYS A 102 10.06 -10.70 1.83
C LYS A 102 9.18 -11.32 2.93
N ARG A 103 8.35 -10.53 3.59
CA ARG A 103 7.50 -10.97 4.71
C ARG A 103 6.04 -11.20 4.31
N LEU A 104 5.78 -11.27 3.01
CA LEU A 104 4.47 -11.58 2.45
C LEU A 104 4.37 -13.08 2.14
N SER A 105 3.21 -13.65 2.44
CA SER A 105 2.86 -15.05 2.16
C SER A 105 1.79 -15.18 1.07
N ASP A 106 1.60 -16.39 0.54
CA ASP A 106 0.54 -16.74 -0.42
C ASP A 106 -0.87 -16.37 0.06
N LEU A 107 -1.09 -16.39 1.38
CA LEU A 107 -2.38 -16.02 1.98
C LEU A 107 -2.72 -14.56 1.69
N SER A 108 -1.75 -13.66 1.87
CA SER A 108 -1.94 -12.23 1.65
C SER A 108 -2.24 -11.91 0.19
N LEU A 109 -1.61 -12.64 -0.74
CA LEU A 109 -1.84 -12.48 -2.17
C LEU A 109 -3.20 -13.03 -2.60
N THR A 110 -3.59 -14.19 -2.11
CA THR A 110 -4.92 -14.76 -2.38
C THR A 110 -6.01 -13.81 -1.90
N MET A 111 -5.83 -13.22 -0.71
CA MET A 111 -6.73 -12.20 -0.17
C MET A 111 -6.76 -10.93 -1.02
N LEU A 112 -5.60 -10.42 -1.45
CA LEU A 112 -5.51 -9.26 -2.33
C LEU A 112 -6.28 -9.53 -3.63
N LEU A 113 -6.04 -10.67 -4.27
CA LEU A 113 -6.68 -11.03 -5.52
C LEU A 113 -8.18 -11.20 -5.36
N SER A 114 -8.65 -11.79 -4.26
CA SER A 114 -10.09 -11.91 -3.96
C SER A 114 -10.78 -10.58 -3.64
N SER A 115 -10.04 -9.60 -3.11
CA SER A 115 -10.59 -8.29 -2.73
C SER A 115 -10.52 -7.26 -3.86
N CYS A 116 -9.49 -7.33 -4.70
CA CYS A 116 -9.21 -6.36 -5.77
C CYS A 116 -9.57 -6.89 -7.17
N THR A 117 -10.50 -7.86 -7.26
CA THR A 117 -10.85 -8.64 -8.46
C THR A 117 -11.28 -7.83 -9.68
N THR A 118 -11.81 -6.61 -9.50
CA THR A 118 -12.53 -5.91 -10.57
C THR A 118 -11.68 -4.90 -11.35
N ARG A 119 -10.52 -4.48 -10.81
CA ARG A 119 -9.74 -3.37 -11.38
C ARG A 119 -8.24 -3.55 -11.38
N LEU A 120 -7.69 -4.51 -10.64
CA LEU A 120 -6.25 -4.73 -10.59
C LEU A 120 -5.75 -5.21 -11.96
N GLN A 121 -4.89 -4.42 -12.60
CA GLN A 121 -4.32 -4.66 -13.93
C GLN A 121 -2.83 -5.02 -13.88
N SER A 122 -2.12 -4.54 -12.86
CA SER A 122 -0.67 -4.74 -12.72
C SER A 122 -0.33 -5.17 -11.30
N LEU A 123 0.34 -6.33 -11.17
CA LEU A 123 0.84 -6.84 -9.90
C LEU A 123 2.28 -7.31 -10.08
N SER A 124 3.22 -6.72 -9.34
CA SER A 124 4.64 -7.10 -9.37
C SER A 124 5.04 -7.82 -8.08
N LEU A 125 5.41 -9.10 -8.20
CA LEU A 125 5.77 -9.99 -7.07
C LEU A 125 7.24 -10.44 -7.09
N SER A 126 8.08 -9.79 -7.90
CA SER A 126 9.47 -10.19 -8.09
C SER A 126 10.28 -10.20 -6.78
N GLY A 127 11.05 -11.26 -6.54
CA GLY A 127 11.94 -11.34 -5.38
C GLY A 127 11.20 -11.52 -4.04
N ILE A 128 9.96 -12.01 -4.06
CA ILE A 128 9.29 -12.51 -2.86
C ILE A 128 9.57 -14.03 -2.78
N PRO A 129 10.40 -14.49 -1.84
CA PRO A 129 10.87 -15.88 -1.79
C PRO A 129 9.79 -16.89 -1.35
N SER A 130 8.68 -16.40 -0.79
CA SER A 130 7.59 -17.22 -0.25
C SER A 130 6.40 -17.37 -1.20
N VAL A 131 6.42 -16.73 -2.37
CA VAL A 131 5.30 -16.84 -3.32
C VAL A 131 5.49 -18.12 -4.12
N CYS A 132 4.70 -19.14 -3.78
CA CYS A 132 4.70 -20.40 -4.50
C CYS A 132 3.79 -20.29 -5.73
N ASP A 133 4.11 -21.05 -6.79
CA ASP A 133 3.41 -21.10 -8.09
C ASP A 133 1.87 -21.21 -7.99
N SER A 134 1.34 -21.64 -6.84
CA SER A 134 -0.06 -21.65 -6.45
C SER A 134 -0.82 -20.34 -6.69
N VAL A 135 -0.21 -19.18 -6.41
CA VAL A 135 -0.87 -17.88 -6.57
C VAL A 135 -1.02 -17.51 -8.06
N LEU A 136 -0.03 -17.86 -8.89
CA LEU A 136 -0.08 -17.65 -10.34
C LEU A 136 -1.18 -18.51 -10.98
N HIS A 137 -1.45 -19.70 -10.43
CA HIS A 137 -2.55 -20.54 -10.87
C HIS A 137 -3.93 -19.95 -10.53
N GLY A 138 -4.05 -19.21 -9.42
CA GLY A 138 -5.28 -18.45 -9.10
C GLY A 138 -5.55 -17.30 -10.07
N LEU A 139 -4.48 -16.70 -10.61
CA LEU A 139 -4.58 -15.63 -11.62
C LEU A 139 -4.97 -16.15 -13.01
N SER A 140 -4.63 -17.39 -13.37
CA SER A 140 -4.94 -17.95 -14.70
C SER A 140 -6.36 -18.51 -14.83
N VAL A 141 -7.05 -18.79 -13.72
CA VAL A 141 -8.38 -19.42 -13.71
C VAL A 141 -9.52 -18.41 -13.57
N GLY A 142 -9.21 -17.15 -13.24
CA GLY A 142 -10.18 -16.07 -13.05
C GLY A 142 -10.46 -15.18 -14.28
N GLY A 143 -10.09 -15.63 -15.48
CA GLY A 143 -10.30 -14.92 -16.76
C GLY A 143 -11.51 -15.42 -17.53
#